data_AF-A0A534SMT9-F1
#
_entry.id   AF-A0A534SMT9-F1
#
_cell.length_a   1.000
_cell.length_b   1.000
_cell.length_c   1.000
_cell.angle_alpha   90.00
_cell.angle_beta   90.00
_cell.angle_gamma   90.00
#
_symmetry.space_group_name_H-M   'P 1'
#
loop_
_entity.id
_entity.type
_entity.pdbx_description
1 polymer ?
#
loop_
_entity_poly.entity_id
_entity_poly.type
_entity_poly.pdbx_seq_one_letter_code
_entity_poly.pdbx_strand_id
1 'polypeptide(L)'
;MTITGRVYVLGDNIDTDQIIPAEYLNLVPTIPEEYRKLGSYALAGLARTPDQPPFVPPDGMTTPYAIIVAGKNFGCGSSREHAPVALGAAGLKAVVAETFARIFFRNCVATGELYPCETPARLVDAFRTNDEAVLDLEASTLTHV
;
A
#
# COMPACT_ATOMS: atom_id res chain seq x y z
N MET A 1 0.04 -8.14 -17.89
CA MET A 1 -0.13 -8.84 -16.59
C MET A 1 -1.28 -8.17 -15.85
N THR A 2 -2.18 -8.95 -15.24
CA THR A 2 -3.31 -8.42 -14.47
C THR A 2 -3.21 -8.79 -12.99
N ILE A 3 -3.68 -7.90 -12.13
CA ILE A 3 -3.84 -8.10 -10.68
C ILE A 3 -5.31 -7.90 -10.35
N THR A 4 -5.96 -8.91 -9.78
CA THR A 4 -7.37 -8.83 -9.37
C THR A 4 -7.49 -8.93 -7.86
N GLY A 5 -8.37 -8.12 -7.27
CA GLY A 5 -8.79 -8.27 -5.89
C GLY A 5 -9.36 -7.00 -5.29
N ARG A 6 -9.66 -7.07 -4.00
CA ARG A 6 -10.23 -5.94 -3.25
C ARG A 6 -9.27 -4.76 -3.18
N VAL A 7 -9.83 -3.57 -3.31
CA VAL A 7 -9.10 -2.31 -3.14
C VAL A 7 -9.22 -1.76 -1.73
N TYR A 8 -8.16 -1.10 -1.27
CA TYR A 8 -8.18 -0.24 -0.10
C TYR A 8 -7.96 1.21 -0.53
N VAL A 9 -8.94 2.08 -0.27
CA VAL A 9 -8.92 3.46 -0.74
C VAL A 9 -8.34 4.39 0.33
N LEU A 10 -7.40 5.21 -0.09
CA LEU A 10 -6.68 6.19 0.72
C LEU A 10 -6.72 7.57 0.06
N GLY A 11 -6.52 8.62 0.86
CA GLY A 11 -6.48 10.00 0.38
C GLY A 11 -5.11 10.43 -0.15
N ASP A 12 -4.89 11.75 -0.11
CA ASP A 12 -3.63 12.39 -0.46
C ASP A 12 -2.64 12.33 0.73
N ASN A 13 -1.34 12.44 0.44
CA ASN A 13 -0.25 12.59 1.41
C ASN A 13 -0.16 11.48 2.47
N ILE A 14 -0.36 10.23 2.05
CA ILE A 14 -0.07 9.08 2.92
C ILE A 14 1.44 8.98 3.10
N ASP A 15 1.93 9.36 4.27
CA ASP A 15 3.35 9.38 4.56
C ASP A 15 3.90 8.03 5.06
N THR A 16 5.22 7.94 5.15
CA THR A 16 5.90 6.72 5.60
C THR A 16 5.68 6.37 7.07
N ASP A 17 5.31 7.32 7.94
CA ASP A 17 4.90 7.05 9.33
C ASP A 17 3.51 6.41 9.38
N GLN A 18 2.60 6.87 8.52
CA GLN A 18 1.28 6.28 8.36
C GLN A 18 1.37 4.84 7.82
N ILE A 19 2.29 4.59 6.88
CA ILE A 19 2.54 3.25 6.32
C ILE A 19 3.19 2.33 7.34
N ILE A 20 4.24 2.77 8.03
CA ILE A 20 4.94 2.00 9.05
C ILE A 20 5.56 2.95 10.10
N PRO A 21 5.01 2.97 11.33
CA PRO A 21 5.55 3.80 12.41
C PRO A 21 7.02 3.48 12.73
N ALA A 22 7.77 4.51 13.13
CA ALA A 22 9.22 4.40 13.35
C ALA A 22 9.63 3.36 14.42
N GLU A 23 8.74 3.04 15.37
CA GLU A 23 8.99 2.06 16.43
C GLU A 23 9.17 0.62 15.91
N TYR A 24 8.67 0.30 14.70
CA TYR A 24 8.77 -1.03 14.10
C TYR A 24 9.98 -1.20 13.16
N LEU A 25 10.80 -0.16 12.99
CA LEU A 25 11.94 -0.17 12.07
C LEU A 25 13.12 -1.00 12.59
N ASN A 26 13.04 -1.49 13.83
CA ASN A 26 13.99 -2.44 14.40
C ASN A 26 13.82 -3.87 13.85
N LEU A 27 12.70 -4.18 13.20
CA LEU A 27 12.48 -5.45 12.52
C LEU A 27 13.34 -5.54 11.26
N VAL A 28 13.94 -6.71 11.06
CA VAL A 28 14.90 -7.02 9.99
C VAL A 28 14.19 -7.78 8.87
N PRO A 29 13.96 -7.16 7.69
CA PRO A 29 13.22 -7.78 6.58
C PRO A 29 13.79 -9.10 6.05
N THR A 30 15.08 -9.37 6.26
CA THR A 30 15.72 -10.60 5.80
C THR A 30 15.46 -11.80 6.71
N ILE A 31 14.92 -11.57 7.91
CA ILE A 31 14.50 -12.63 8.83
C ILE A 31 13.04 -12.97 8.53
N PRO A 32 12.69 -14.20 8.08
CA PRO A 32 11.35 -14.50 7.59
C PRO A 32 10.21 -14.24 8.59
N GLU A 33 10.46 -14.45 9.89
CA GLU A 33 9.47 -14.18 10.93
C GLU A 33 9.24 -12.68 11.12
N GLU A 34 10.31 -11.89 11.14
CA GLU A 34 10.24 -10.44 11.28
C GLU A 34 9.67 -9.77 10.02
N TYR A 35 9.95 -10.31 8.83
CA TYR A 35 9.30 -9.90 7.59
C TYR A 35 7.77 -10.05 7.67
N ARG A 36 7.28 -11.23 8.08
CA ARG A 36 5.83 -11.41 8.30
C ARG A 36 5.31 -10.44 9.34
N LYS A 37 6.08 -10.19 10.40
CA LYS A 37 5.70 -9.26 11.46
C LYS A 37 5.62 -7.81 10.98
N LEU A 38 6.50 -7.37 10.08
CA LEU A 38 6.39 -6.08 9.40
C LEU A 38 5.06 -5.98 8.63
N GLY A 39 4.64 -7.06 7.97
CA GLY A 39 3.34 -7.16 7.32
C GLY A 39 2.17 -6.85 8.27
N SER A 40 2.22 -7.36 9.51
CA SER A 40 1.18 -7.08 10.51
C SER A 40 1.06 -5.61 10.92
N TYR A 41 2.09 -4.79 10.66
CA TYR A 41 2.12 -3.37 10.98
C TYR A 41 1.91 -2.46 9.76
N ALA A 42 1.59 -3.02 8.60
CA ALA A 42 1.28 -2.24 7.42
C ALA A 42 0.06 -1.33 7.65
N LEU A 43 0.25 -0.03 7.39
CA LEU A 43 -0.71 1.05 7.66
C LEU A 43 -1.12 1.21 9.14
N ALA A 44 -0.29 0.75 10.08
CA ALA A 44 -0.58 0.86 11.52
C ALA A 44 -0.59 2.32 12.04
N GLY A 45 0.13 3.23 11.37
CA GLY A 45 0.14 4.66 11.71
C GLY A 45 -1.02 5.45 11.12
N LEU A 46 -1.83 4.83 10.26
CA LEU A 46 -2.94 5.50 9.60
C LEU A 46 -4.06 5.85 10.61
N ALA A 47 -4.39 7.13 10.71
CA ALA A 47 -5.59 7.57 11.42
C ALA A 47 -6.84 7.04 10.69
N ARG A 48 -7.56 6.10 11.33
CA ARG A 48 -8.76 5.49 10.76
C ARG A 48 -9.99 6.34 11.04
N THR A 49 -10.88 6.45 10.06
CA THR A 49 -12.25 6.90 10.27
C THR A 49 -13.12 5.72 10.73
N PRO A 50 -14.28 5.94 11.38
CA PRO A 50 -15.18 4.87 11.79
C PRO A 50 -15.61 3.94 10.65
N ASP A 51 -15.68 4.48 9.44
CA ASP A 51 -16.15 3.76 8.24
C ASP A 51 -15.01 3.05 7.48
N GLN A 52 -13.76 3.21 7.93
CA GLN A 52 -12.59 2.62 7.29
C GLN A 52 -12.13 1.37 8.06
N PRO A 53 -12.27 0.16 7.49
CA PRO A 53 -11.79 -1.06 8.14
C PRO A 53 -10.26 -1.00 8.29
N PRO A 54 -9.68 -1.74 9.27
CA PRO A 54 -8.24 -1.86 9.34
C PRO A 54 -7.68 -2.51 8.07
N PHE A 55 -6.55 -2.00 7.57
CA PHE A 55 -5.90 -2.56 6.39
C PHE A 55 -5.45 -4.01 6.62
N VAL A 56 -4.83 -4.27 7.77
CA VAL A 56 -4.56 -5.62 8.27
C VAL A 56 -5.53 -5.90 9.43
N PRO A 57 -6.33 -6.98 9.39
CA PRO A 57 -7.22 -7.33 10.49
C PRO A 57 -6.50 -7.40 11.84
N PRO A 58 -7.18 -7.12 12.97
CA PRO A 58 -6.60 -7.32 14.30
C PRO A 58 -6.05 -8.74 14.45
N ASP A 59 -4.85 -8.86 15.03
CA ASP A 59 -4.11 -10.12 15.18
C ASP A 59 -3.76 -10.84 13.85
N GLY A 60 -4.00 -10.20 12.71
CA GLY A 60 -3.63 -10.66 11.38
C GLY A 60 -2.18 -10.35 11.01
N MET A 61 -1.67 -11.10 10.05
CA MET A 61 -0.35 -10.88 9.46
C MET A 61 -0.42 -10.39 8.01
N THR A 62 -1.60 -10.53 7.40
CA THR A 62 -1.83 -10.22 5.99
C THR A 62 -3.12 -9.43 5.81
N THR A 63 -3.18 -8.69 4.71
CA THR A 63 -4.35 -7.93 4.30
C THR A 63 -5.21 -8.71 3.31
N PRO A 64 -6.55 -8.53 3.32
CA PRO A 64 -7.42 -8.99 2.24
C PRO A 64 -7.35 -8.15 0.96
N TYR A 65 -6.64 -7.01 0.98
CA TYR A 65 -6.59 -6.05 -0.12
C TYR A 65 -5.38 -6.31 -1.01
N ALA A 66 -5.62 -6.53 -2.31
CA ALA A 66 -4.55 -6.74 -3.27
C ALA A 66 -4.01 -5.41 -3.83
N ILE A 67 -4.82 -4.36 -3.80
CA ILE A 67 -4.54 -3.07 -4.43
C ILE A 67 -4.85 -1.94 -3.45
N ILE A 68 -3.97 -0.94 -3.36
CA ILE A 68 -4.29 0.36 -2.76
C ILE A 68 -4.64 1.32 -3.89
N VAL A 69 -5.70 2.09 -3.72
CA VAL A 69 -5.99 3.28 -4.53
C VAL A 69 -5.73 4.50 -3.65
N ALA A 70 -4.85 5.39 -4.08
CA ALA A 70 -4.45 6.57 -3.31
C ALA A 70 -4.51 7.84 -4.16
N GLY A 71 -4.49 8.98 -3.48
CA GLY A 71 -4.43 10.30 -4.11
C GLY A 71 -3.01 10.70 -4.48
N LYS A 72 -2.67 11.96 -4.25
CA LYS A 72 -1.35 12.54 -4.54
C LYS A 72 -0.34 12.22 -3.45
N ASN A 73 0.93 12.20 -3.85
CA ASN A 73 2.09 12.21 -2.96
C ASN A 73 2.15 11.00 -2.00
N PHE A 74 1.80 9.81 -2.50
CA PHE A 74 1.86 8.58 -1.71
C PHE A 74 3.29 8.20 -1.34
N GLY A 75 3.50 7.78 -0.09
CA GLY A 75 4.80 7.42 0.45
C GLY A 75 5.69 8.62 0.78
N CYS A 76 5.11 9.79 1.03
CA CYS A 76 5.88 10.99 1.36
C CYS A 76 6.52 10.95 2.75
N GLY A 77 7.33 11.97 3.06
CA GLY A 77 8.04 12.09 4.33
C GLY A 77 9.42 11.43 4.30
N SER A 78 9.82 10.83 5.43
CA SER A 78 11.17 10.30 5.62
C SER A 78 11.50 9.12 4.70
N SER A 79 12.78 8.95 4.35
CA SER A 79 13.23 7.80 3.57
C SER A 79 13.13 6.52 4.41
N ARG A 80 12.15 5.66 4.11
CA ARG A 80 11.98 4.35 4.77
C ARG A 80 11.81 3.24 3.75
N GLU A 81 12.79 2.34 3.68
CA GLU A 81 12.68 1.12 2.87
C GLU A 81 11.67 0.13 3.46
N HIS A 82 11.49 0.14 4.79
CA HIS A 82 10.48 -0.66 5.47
C HIS A 82 9.04 -0.37 5.02
N ALA A 83 8.76 0.81 4.45
CA ALA A 83 7.40 1.17 4.04
C ALA A 83 6.85 0.26 2.91
N PRO A 84 7.50 0.14 1.74
CA PRO A 84 7.07 -0.83 0.73
C PRO A 84 7.19 -2.29 1.21
N VAL A 85 8.21 -2.62 2.03
CA VAL A 85 8.38 -3.98 2.60
C VAL A 85 7.20 -4.37 3.48
N ALA A 86 6.74 -3.49 4.38
CA ALA A 86 5.59 -3.79 5.23
C ALA A 86 4.32 -4.03 4.38
N LEU A 87 4.08 -3.21 3.36
CA LEU A 87 2.95 -3.37 2.45
C LEU A 87 3.02 -4.70 1.67
N GLY A 88 4.18 -5.03 1.09
CA GLY A 88 4.38 -6.29 0.36
C GLY A 88 4.28 -7.52 1.27
N ALA A 89 4.85 -7.45 2.47
CA ALA A 89 4.76 -8.50 3.49
C ALA A 89 3.33 -8.76 3.95
N ALA A 90 2.49 -7.72 4.00
CA ALA A 90 1.07 -7.86 4.26
C ALA A 90 0.32 -8.56 3.11
N GLY A 91 0.93 -8.69 1.93
CA GLY A 91 0.35 -9.34 0.75
C GLY A 91 -0.18 -8.37 -0.31
N LEU A 92 0.01 -7.06 -0.13
CA LEU A 92 -0.34 -6.06 -1.14
C LEU A 92 0.45 -6.30 -2.42
N LYS A 93 -0.17 -6.09 -3.59
CA LYS A 93 0.47 -6.30 -4.90
C LYS A 93 0.77 -5.00 -5.63
N ALA A 94 -0.10 -4.00 -5.50
CA ALA A 94 0.08 -2.73 -6.19
C ALA A 94 -0.48 -1.56 -5.38
N VAL A 95 0.11 -0.39 -5.62
CA VAL A 95 -0.47 0.89 -5.24
C VAL A 95 -0.72 1.66 -6.54
N VAL A 96 -1.97 2.10 -6.75
CA VAL A 96 -2.36 2.99 -7.84
C VAL A 96 -2.62 4.36 -7.26
N ALA A 97 -1.81 5.36 -7.63
CA ALA A 97 -1.87 6.70 -7.05
C ALA A 97 -1.77 7.80 -8.11
N GLU A 98 -2.20 9.02 -7.80
CA GLU A 98 -2.01 10.15 -8.71
C GLU A 98 -0.53 10.50 -8.85
N THR A 99 0.21 10.51 -7.74
CA THR A 99 1.66 10.72 -7.73
C THR A 99 2.30 10.00 -6.54
N PHE A 100 3.58 9.63 -6.68
CA PHE A 100 4.39 9.10 -5.57
C PHE A 100 5.49 10.05 -5.14
N ALA A 101 5.87 9.95 -3.86
CA ALA A 101 7.14 10.48 -3.42
C ALA A 101 8.29 9.70 -4.08
N ARG A 102 9.25 10.43 -4.67
CA ARG A 102 10.35 9.87 -5.47
C ARG A 102 11.12 8.74 -4.77
N ILE A 103 11.37 8.89 -3.47
CA ILE A 103 12.14 7.90 -2.69
C ILE A 103 11.32 6.62 -2.50
N PHE A 104 10.06 6.74 -2.12
CA PHE A 104 9.17 5.57 -1.95
C PHE A 104 9.03 4.80 -3.26
N PHE A 105 8.80 5.50 -4.38
CA PHE A 105 8.70 4.88 -5.69
C PHE A 105 9.96 4.06 -6.03
N ARG A 106 11.15 4.65 -5.83
CA ARG A 106 12.43 3.96 -6.06
C ARG A 106 12.58 2.74 -5.15
N ASN A 107 12.18 2.84 -3.89
CA ASN A 107 12.27 1.71 -2.95
C ASN A 107 11.35 0.56 -3.37
N CYS A 108 10.15 0.84 -3.90
CA CYS A 108 9.28 -0.21 -4.44
C CYS A 108 9.97 -0.96 -5.58
N VAL A 109 10.60 -0.23 -6.53
CA VAL A 109 11.34 -0.82 -7.65
C VAL A 109 12.57 -1.61 -7.17
N ALA A 110 13.29 -1.10 -6.17
CA ALA A 110 14.50 -1.74 -5.66
C ALA A 110 14.22 -3.02 -4.86
N THR A 111 13.14 -3.03 -4.07
CA THR A 111 12.76 -4.15 -3.20
C THR A 111 11.92 -5.21 -3.94
N GLY A 112 11.12 -4.79 -4.93
CA GLY A 112 10.24 -5.70 -5.68
C GLY A 112 8.99 -6.13 -4.91
N GLU A 113 8.67 -5.47 -3.79
CA GLU A 113 7.57 -5.83 -2.89
C GLU A 113 6.19 -5.58 -3.48
N LEU A 114 6.05 -4.51 -4.27
CA LEU A 114 4.79 -4.11 -4.91
C LEU A 114 5.05 -3.25 -6.15
N TYR A 115 4.03 -3.14 -7.01
CA TYR A 115 4.04 -2.25 -8.17
C TYR A 115 3.52 -0.85 -7.80
N PRO A 116 4.34 0.22 -7.93
CA PRO A 116 3.85 1.59 -7.85
C PRO A 116 3.36 2.05 -9.23
N CYS A 117 2.06 2.31 -9.37
CA CYS A 117 1.41 2.68 -10.62
C CYS A 117 0.86 4.11 -10.54
N GLU A 118 1.43 5.02 -11.32
CA GLU A 118 0.88 6.39 -11.43
C GLU A 118 -0.28 6.44 -12.41
N THR A 119 -1.31 7.24 -12.08
CA THR A 119 -2.44 7.50 -12.96
C THR A 119 -2.82 8.97 -12.95
N PRO A 120 -3.16 9.59 -14.10
CA PRO A 120 -3.67 10.96 -14.12
C PRO A 120 -5.12 11.07 -13.61
N ALA A 121 -5.81 9.95 -13.41
CA ALA A 121 -7.20 9.92 -12.94
C ALA A 121 -7.27 9.92 -11.41
N ARG A 122 -8.16 10.74 -10.85
CA ARG A 122 -8.43 10.75 -9.41
C ARG A 122 -9.33 9.58 -9.00
N LEU A 123 -8.75 8.38 -8.95
CA LEU A 123 -9.49 7.13 -8.71
C LEU A 123 -10.05 7.00 -7.29
N VAL A 124 -9.54 7.80 -6.34
CA VAL A 124 -10.07 7.85 -4.96
C VAL A 124 -11.54 8.28 -4.90
N ASP A 125 -12.03 9.00 -5.91
CA ASP A 125 -13.44 9.42 -6.01
C ASP A 125 -14.31 8.37 -6.73
N ALA A 126 -13.69 7.41 -7.41
CA ALA A 126 -14.33 6.40 -8.25
C ALA A 126 -14.39 5.00 -7.61
N PHE A 127 -13.59 4.76 -6.58
CA PHE A 127 -13.52 3.52 -5.82
C PHE A 127 -13.83 3.76 -4.36
N ARG A 128 -14.33 2.72 -3.70
CA ARG A 128 -14.50 2.64 -2.25
C ARG A 128 -13.74 1.44 -1.72
N THR A 129 -13.29 1.53 -0.48
CA THR A 129 -12.65 0.39 0.19
C THR A 129 -13.59 -0.81 0.17
N ASN A 130 -13.04 -1.98 -0.18
CA ASN A 130 -13.73 -3.25 -0.45
C ASN A 130 -14.34 -3.42 -1.84
N ASP A 131 -14.29 -2.44 -2.73
CA ASP A 131 -14.64 -2.69 -4.14
C ASP A 131 -13.68 -3.73 -4.74
N GLU A 132 -14.19 -4.57 -5.63
CA GLU A 132 -13.38 -5.53 -6.39
C GLU A 132 -12.89 -4.85 -7.67
N ALA A 133 -11.58 -4.96 -7.95
CA ALA A 133 -10.98 -4.34 -9.11
C ALA A 133 -10.03 -5.25 -9.87
N VAL A 134 -9.83 -4.94 -11.15
CA VAL A 134 -8.79 -5.50 -12.00
C VAL A 134 -7.84 -4.37 -12.40
N LEU A 135 -6.58 -4.52 -12.03
CA LEU A 135 -5.48 -3.68 -12.50
C LEU A 135 -4.79 -4.38 -13.67
N ASP A 136 -4.81 -3.75 -14.84
CA ASP A 136 -4.01 -4.16 -15.99
C ASP A 136 -2.76 -3.28 -16.07
N LEU A 137 -1.60 -3.88 -15.81
CA LEU A 137 -0.32 -3.16 -15.80
C LEU A 137 0.15 -2.78 -17.21
N GLU A 138 -0.26 -3.51 -18.25
CA GLU A 138 0.13 -3.22 -19.63
C GLU A 138 -0.74 -2.11 -20.21
N ALA A 139 -2.05 -2.16 -19.94
CA ALA A 139 -2.98 -1.11 -20.35
C ALA A 139 -2.93 0.13 -19.43
N SER A 140 -2.30 0.02 -18.26
CA SER A 140 -2.29 1.07 -17.22
C SER A 140 -3.71 1.50 -16.80
N THR A 141 -4.60 0.52 -16.64
CA THR A 141 -6.00 0.76 -16.27
C THR A 141 -6.37 0.03 -14.99
N LEU A 142 -7.24 0.66 -14.19
CA LEU A 142 -7.90 0.04 -13.04
C LEU A 142 -9.42 0.10 -13.26
N THR A 143 -10.09 -1.04 -13.27
CA THR A 143 -11.53 -1.13 -13.51
C THR A 143 -12.22 -1.92 -12.41
N HIS A 144 -13.47 -1.57 -12.11
CA HIS A 144 -14.34 -2.42 -11.29
C HIS A 144 -14.53 -3.79 -11.94
N VAL A 145 -14.70 -4.81 -11.10
CA VAL A 145 -15.17 -6.15 -11.51
C VAL A 145 -16.67 -6.16 -11.70
#